data_AF-A0A7K3L4I2-F1
#
_entry.id   AF-A0A7K3L4I2-F1
#
_cell.length_a   1.000
_cell.length_b   1.000
_cell.length_c   1.000
_cell.angle_alpha   90.00
_cell.angle_beta   90.00
_cell.angle_gamma   90.00
#
_symmetry.space_group_name_H-M   'P 1'
#
loop_
_entity.id
_entity.type
_entity.pdbx_description
1 polymer ?
#
loop_
_entity_poly.entity_id
_entity_poly.type
_entity_poly.pdbx_seq_one_letter_code
_entity_poly.pdbx_strand_id
1 'polypeptide(L)'
;MAGFPNERNEVPKALLVPGPDADAAPANGRRVVRGEAPSVLPRQLARVLPWVACALLALGAVLVLAGEWGPGIGPAALGARLTGAAGCLLFGAGMLAVVPLVVGSALARWRAAPPTRRRERGGAAGQLVGAVALAVFVVVMGAIAGTGAVLQGAGAAADAVAGPVTAEARFDSAQADRPTGRFRALRQARVDLVFVVDGEGPLALSMTEDEAEDILVRLRAVGAADGAVLLTWYPRAGVLAAVEPRA
;
A
#
# COMPACT_ATOMS: atom_id res chain seq x y z
N MET A 1 -5.07 -95.98 -4.00
CA MET A 1 -6.01 -94.92 -3.56
C MET A 1 -5.13 -93.76 -3.08
N ALA A 2 -4.73 -92.85 -3.97
CA ALA A 2 -5.43 -91.63 -4.37
C ALA A 2 -5.39 -90.53 -3.29
N GLY A 3 -4.76 -89.38 -3.59
CA GLY A 3 -4.97 -88.14 -2.83
C GLY A 3 -3.87 -87.05 -2.87
N PHE A 4 -3.74 -86.35 -4.00
CA PHE A 4 -3.28 -84.96 -4.21
C PHE A 4 -1.78 -84.55 -4.07
N PRO A 5 -1.19 -83.91 -5.11
CA PRO A 5 0.15 -83.32 -5.08
C PRO A 5 0.15 -81.83 -4.66
N ASN A 6 1.19 -81.42 -3.95
CA ASN A 6 1.52 -80.02 -3.62
C ASN A 6 2.88 -79.69 -4.25
N GLU A 7 2.89 -79.18 -5.48
CA GLU A 7 4.12 -78.77 -6.17
C GLU A 7 4.26 -77.25 -6.17
N ARG A 8 5.32 -76.81 -5.48
CA ARG A 8 5.94 -75.50 -5.63
C ARG A 8 6.48 -75.39 -7.04
N ASN A 9 5.96 -74.48 -7.85
CA ASN A 9 6.56 -74.15 -9.15
C ASN A 9 7.35 -72.84 -9.06
N GLU A 10 8.65 -73.02 -8.85
CA GLU A 10 9.70 -72.05 -9.16
C GLU A 10 9.91 -71.99 -10.68
N VAL A 11 10.27 -70.79 -11.14
CA VAL A 11 10.45 -70.40 -12.54
C VAL A 11 11.68 -71.07 -13.16
N PRO A 12 11.62 -71.65 -14.38
CA PRO A 12 12.82 -72.07 -15.09
C PRO A 12 13.39 -70.97 -16.00
N LYS A 13 14.67 -70.69 -15.78
CA LYS A 13 15.63 -70.09 -16.71
C LYS A 13 15.78 -70.94 -17.96
N ALA A 14 15.70 -70.33 -19.15
CA ALA A 14 16.70 -70.42 -20.23
C ALA A 14 16.10 -69.91 -21.55
N LEU A 15 16.78 -68.95 -22.20
CA LEU A 15 17.42 -69.25 -23.48
C LEU A 15 18.51 -68.20 -23.77
N LEU A 16 19.75 -68.69 -23.83
CA LEU A 16 20.98 -68.05 -24.29
C LEU A 16 21.10 -68.22 -25.82
N VAL A 17 21.60 -67.22 -26.55
CA VAL A 17 22.69 -67.35 -27.56
C VAL A 17 23.46 -66.00 -27.67
N PRO A 18 24.82 -65.95 -27.71
CA PRO A 18 25.62 -64.71 -27.61
C PRO A 18 26.59 -64.37 -28.80
N GLY A 19 26.91 -63.07 -28.94
CA GLY A 19 28.19 -62.46 -29.41
C GLY A 19 28.18 -61.70 -30.76
N PRO A 20 29.03 -60.66 -31.01
CA PRO A 20 30.16 -60.16 -30.18
C PRO A 20 30.31 -58.60 -30.08
N ASP A 21 31.32 -58.17 -29.31
CA ASP A 21 31.99 -56.85 -29.24
C ASP A 21 31.28 -55.72 -28.45
N ALA A 22 31.61 -55.49 -27.18
CA ALA A 22 32.75 -54.72 -26.67
C ALA A 22 32.64 -53.20 -26.94
N ASP A 23 32.67 -52.43 -25.84
CA ASP A 23 32.98 -51.00 -25.75
C ASP A 23 31.92 -49.98 -26.20
N ALA A 24 30.89 -49.76 -25.37
CA ALA A 24 30.29 -48.44 -25.22
C ALA A 24 29.62 -48.29 -23.84
N ALA A 25 30.32 -47.61 -22.93
CA ALA A 25 29.74 -47.08 -21.70
C ALA A 25 28.47 -46.25 -22.00
N PRO A 26 27.41 -46.30 -21.17
CA PRO A 26 26.26 -45.42 -21.36
C PRO A 26 26.62 -43.98 -20.97
N ALA A 27 27.27 -43.27 -21.89
CA ALA A 27 27.40 -41.82 -21.86
C ALA A 27 26.06 -41.20 -22.28
N ASN A 28 25.09 -41.20 -21.37
CA ASN A 28 23.94 -40.32 -21.52
C ASN A 28 23.40 -39.88 -20.15
N GLY A 29 24.22 -39.11 -19.44
CA GLY A 29 23.75 -38.18 -18.43
C GLY A 29 22.86 -37.13 -19.08
N ARG A 30 21.60 -37.48 -19.34
CA ARG A 30 20.54 -36.49 -19.58
C ARG A 30 20.43 -35.67 -18.29
N ARG A 31 21.16 -34.56 -18.24
CA ARG A 31 20.83 -33.45 -17.35
C ARG A 31 19.38 -33.13 -17.64
N VAL A 32 18.50 -33.42 -16.68
CA VAL A 32 17.18 -32.81 -16.61
C VAL A 32 17.45 -31.34 -16.41
N VAL A 33 17.63 -30.61 -17.52
CA VAL A 33 17.63 -29.15 -17.52
C VAL A 33 16.21 -28.80 -17.11
N ARG A 34 16.04 -28.56 -15.81
CA ARG A 34 14.82 -28.04 -15.20
C ARG A 34 14.56 -26.72 -15.92
N GLY A 35 13.75 -26.77 -16.97
CA GLY A 35 13.47 -25.63 -17.82
C GLY A 35 12.89 -24.53 -16.94
N GLU A 36 13.70 -23.51 -16.68
CA GLU A 36 13.24 -22.27 -16.07
C GLU A 36 12.11 -21.75 -16.94
N ALA A 37 10.89 -21.74 -16.39
CA ALA A 37 9.75 -21.15 -17.07
C ALA A 37 10.13 -19.72 -17.47
N PRO A 38 9.92 -19.30 -18.74
CA PRO A 38 10.33 -17.99 -19.18
C PRO A 38 9.60 -16.93 -18.35
N SER A 39 10.35 -16.23 -17.50
CA SER A 39 9.85 -15.07 -16.80
C SER A 39 9.48 -14.03 -17.84
N VAL A 40 8.26 -13.48 -17.77
CA VAL A 40 7.79 -12.41 -18.66
C VAL A 40 8.64 -11.14 -18.53
N LEU A 41 9.43 -11.05 -17.44
CA LEU A 41 10.36 -9.99 -17.15
C LEU A 41 11.82 -10.41 -17.38
N PRO A 42 12.71 -9.48 -17.80
CA PRO A 42 14.13 -9.75 -17.88
C PRO A 42 14.67 -10.17 -16.51
N ARG A 43 15.55 -11.18 -16.47
CA ARG A 43 16.07 -11.81 -15.24
C ARG A 43 16.71 -10.84 -14.24
N GLN A 44 17.19 -9.69 -14.70
CA GLN A 44 17.71 -8.63 -13.84
C GLN A 44 16.58 -7.89 -13.11
N LEU A 45 15.51 -7.52 -13.82
CA LEU A 45 14.36 -6.84 -13.21
C LEU A 45 13.61 -7.76 -12.24
N ALA A 46 13.48 -9.05 -12.56
CA ALA A 46 12.84 -10.02 -11.66
C ALA A 46 13.55 -10.17 -10.30
N ARG A 47 14.86 -9.87 -10.23
CA ARG A 47 15.64 -9.88 -8.97
C ARG A 47 15.51 -8.59 -8.17
N VAL A 48 15.40 -7.45 -8.85
CA VAL A 48 15.45 -6.12 -8.20
C VAL A 48 14.06 -5.59 -7.88
N LEU A 49 13.06 -5.90 -8.71
CA LEU A 49 11.68 -5.44 -8.55
C LEU A 49 11.05 -5.75 -7.17
N PRO A 50 11.22 -6.92 -6.54
CA PRO A 50 10.67 -7.15 -5.20
C PRO A 50 11.29 -6.22 -4.15
N TRP A 51 12.60 -5.97 -4.22
CA TRP A 51 13.28 -5.03 -3.32
C TRP A 51 12.79 -3.61 -3.52
N VAL A 52 12.60 -3.19 -4.77
CA VAL A 52 12.02 -1.87 -5.10
C VAL A 52 10.60 -1.75 -4.56
N ALA A 53 9.75 -2.76 -4.77
CA ALA A 53 8.39 -2.76 -4.26
C ALA A 53 8.36 -2.66 -2.72
N CYS A 54 9.18 -3.44 -2.02
CA CYS A 54 9.32 -3.37 -0.57
C CYS A 54 9.81 -2.00 -0.10
N ALA A 55 10.82 -1.42 -0.75
CA ALA A 55 11.32 -0.10 -0.41
C ALA A 55 10.26 0.99 -0.59
N LEU A 56 9.51 0.97 -1.70
CA LEU A 56 8.42 1.91 -1.97
C LEU A 56 7.30 1.79 -0.94
N LEU A 57 6.89 0.56 -0.59
CA LEU A 57 5.86 0.33 0.42
C LEU A 57 6.30 0.78 1.81
N ALA A 58 7.52 0.43 2.23
CA ALA A 58 8.04 0.80 3.54
C ALA A 58 8.23 2.32 3.65
N LEU A 59 8.88 2.95 2.67
CA LEU A 59 9.08 4.39 2.63
C LEU A 59 7.74 5.13 2.55
N GLY A 60 6.82 4.67 1.70
CA GLY A 60 5.48 5.23 1.58
C GLY A 60 4.73 5.20 2.91
N ALA A 61 4.73 4.07 3.62
CA ALA A 61 4.10 3.94 4.92
C ALA A 61 4.72 4.88 5.97
N VAL A 62 6.05 4.99 6.01
CA VAL A 62 6.77 5.90 6.92
C VAL A 62 6.37 7.35 6.65
N LEU A 63 6.28 7.77 5.39
CA LEU A 63 5.90 9.13 5.03
C LEU A 63 4.43 9.44 5.33
N VAL A 64 3.52 8.48 5.16
CA VAL A 64 2.12 8.64 5.58
C VAL A 64 2.04 8.89 7.09
N LEU A 65 2.77 8.11 7.89
CA LEU A 65 2.84 8.31 9.33
C LEU A 65 3.48 9.66 9.66
N ALA A 66 4.60 10.01 9.03
CA ALA A 66 5.26 11.30 9.27
C ALA A 66 4.34 12.49 8.95
N GLY A 67 3.51 12.39 7.90
CA GLY A 67 2.51 13.41 7.57
C GLY A 67 1.33 13.47 8.54
N GLU A 68 0.90 12.33 9.08
CA GLU A 68 -0.21 12.26 10.05
C GLU A 68 0.19 12.82 11.42
N TRP A 69 1.44 12.59 11.84
CA TRP A 69 2.00 13.08 13.11
C TRP A 69 2.76 14.40 12.97
N GLY A 70 2.64 15.06 11.82
CA GLY A 70 3.24 16.36 11.57
C GLY A 70 2.43 17.51 12.21
N PRO A 71 2.95 18.75 12.17
CA PRO A 71 2.23 19.93 12.66
C PRO A 71 0.87 20.09 11.99
N GLY A 72 -0.15 20.49 12.75
CA GLY A 72 -1.51 20.75 12.26
C GLY A 72 -1.75 22.21 11.88
N ILE A 73 -0.94 23.13 12.39
CA ILE A 73 -1.01 24.58 12.11
C ILE A 73 0.25 25.15 11.43
N GLY A 74 0.10 26.31 10.81
CA GLY A 74 1.17 27.07 10.18
C GLY A 74 1.61 26.57 8.80
N PRO A 75 2.64 27.19 8.20
CA PRO A 75 3.19 26.75 6.92
C PRO A 75 3.81 25.33 6.99
N ALA A 76 4.24 24.90 8.18
CA ALA A 76 4.77 23.55 8.39
C ALA A 76 3.68 22.47 8.20
N ALA A 77 2.41 22.78 8.47
CA ALA A 77 1.31 21.85 8.25
C ALA A 77 1.06 21.57 6.77
N LEU A 78 1.31 22.52 5.87
CA LEU A 78 1.31 22.23 4.42
C LEU A 78 2.37 21.19 4.06
N GLY A 79 3.57 21.31 4.65
CA GLY A 79 4.64 20.32 4.49
C GLY A 79 4.24 18.93 4.97
N ALA A 80 3.55 18.83 6.12
CA ALA A 80 3.04 17.56 6.64
C ALA A 80 2.01 16.92 5.69
N ARG A 81 1.07 17.72 5.15
CA ARG A 81 0.07 17.23 4.17
C ARG A 81 0.70 16.77 2.86
N LEU A 82 1.69 17.51 2.36
CA LEU A 82 2.45 17.10 1.16
C LEU A 82 3.26 15.82 1.40
N THR A 83 3.86 15.68 2.58
CA THR A 83 4.60 14.48 2.99
C THR A 83 3.67 13.26 3.05
N GLY A 84 2.49 13.40 3.66
CA GLY A 84 1.47 12.36 3.68
C GLY A 84 0.99 11.97 2.28
N ALA A 85 0.74 12.96 1.42
CA ALA A 85 0.35 12.73 0.03
C ALA A 85 1.43 12.00 -0.78
N ALA A 86 2.70 12.40 -0.63
CA ALA A 86 3.83 11.72 -1.25
C ALA A 86 3.96 10.27 -0.76
N GLY A 87 3.74 10.04 0.54
CA GLY A 87 3.70 8.71 1.13
C GLY A 87 2.62 7.82 0.50
N CYS A 88 1.40 8.35 0.34
CA CYS A 88 0.30 7.66 -0.33
C CYS A 88 0.63 7.31 -1.79
N LEU A 89 1.27 8.21 -2.54
CA LEU A 89 1.70 7.93 -3.92
C LEU A 89 2.76 6.83 -3.99
N LEU A 90 3.79 6.90 -3.14
CA LEU A 90 4.85 5.89 -3.08
C LEU A 90 4.30 4.52 -2.67
N PHE A 91 3.38 4.49 -1.69
CA PHE A 91 2.72 3.27 -1.26
C PHE A 91 1.86 2.67 -2.40
N GLY A 92 1.08 3.49 -3.09
CA GLY A 92 0.30 3.07 -4.26
C GLY A 92 1.18 2.55 -5.40
N ALA A 93 2.30 3.22 -5.69
CA ALA A 93 3.27 2.76 -6.68
C ALA A 93 3.92 1.42 -6.28
N GLY A 94 4.26 1.27 -4.99
CA GLY A 94 4.75 0.01 -4.43
C GLY A 94 3.76 -1.14 -4.59
N MET A 95 2.47 -0.90 -4.35
CA MET A 95 1.39 -1.86 -4.59
C MET A 95 1.33 -2.26 -6.07
N LEU A 96 1.35 -1.31 -7.00
CA LEU A 96 1.32 -1.61 -8.44
C LEU A 96 2.54 -2.42 -8.90
N ALA A 97 3.72 -2.21 -8.30
CA ALA A 97 4.93 -2.98 -8.58
C ALA A 97 4.82 -4.46 -8.16
N VAL A 98 3.92 -4.81 -7.21
CA VAL A 98 3.67 -6.20 -6.78
C VAL A 98 2.88 -7.00 -7.82
N VAL A 99 2.01 -6.35 -8.60
CA VAL A 99 1.13 -6.99 -9.61
C VAL A 99 1.91 -7.88 -10.59
N PRO A 100 2.95 -7.41 -11.29
CA PRO A 100 3.72 -8.24 -12.21
C PRO A 100 4.45 -9.40 -11.51
N LEU A 101 4.84 -9.27 -10.24
CA LEU A 101 5.48 -10.35 -9.47
C LEU A 101 4.50 -11.49 -9.19
N VAL A 102 3.30 -11.15 -8.75
CA VAL A 102 2.25 -12.12 -8.39
C VAL A 102 1.69 -12.79 -9.64
N VAL A 103 1.24 -12.01 -10.63
CA VAL A 103 0.65 -12.55 -11.87
C VAL A 103 1.70 -13.24 -12.73
N GLY A 104 2.89 -12.65 -12.87
CA GLY A 104 3.97 -13.22 -13.67
C GLY A 104 4.44 -14.58 -13.14
N SER A 105 4.58 -14.73 -11.83
CA SER A 105 4.98 -16.01 -11.22
C SER A 105 3.89 -17.09 -11.33
N ALA A 106 2.62 -16.71 -11.24
CA ALA A 106 1.51 -17.64 -11.38
C ALA A 106 1.32 -18.07 -12.85
N LEU A 107 1.44 -17.13 -13.79
CA LEU A 107 1.37 -17.40 -15.22
C LEU A 107 2.52 -18.30 -15.69
N ALA A 108 3.74 -18.07 -15.21
CA ALA A 108 4.89 -18.92 -15.51
C ALA A 108 4.67 -20.37 -15.03
N ARG A 109 4.13 -20.54 -13.81
CA ARG A 109 3.77 -21.86 -13.26
C ARG A 109 2.65 -22.54 -14.04
N TRP A 110 1.63 -21.79 -14.45
CA TRP A 110 0.55 -22.31 -15.28
C TRP A 110 1.02 -22.76 -16.65
N ARG A 111 1.90 -21.99 -17.32
CA ARG A 111 2.48 -22.35 -18.62
C ARG A 111 3.42 -23.56 -18.54
N ALA A 112 4.12 -23.73 -17.43
CA ALA A 112 5.04 -24.86 -17.23
C ALA A 112 4.34 -26.17 -16.82
N ALA A 113 3.05 -26.14 -16.49
CA ALA A 113 2.33 -27.33 -16.04
C ALA A 113 2.04 -28.30 -17.20
N PRO A 114 2.48 -29.58 -17.12
CA PRO A 114 2.28 -30.55 -18.20
C PRO A 114 0.79 -30.88 -18.41
N PRO A 115 0.33 -31.05 -19.65
CA PRO A 115 -1.08 -31.23 -19.98
C PRO A 115 -1.67 -32.56 -19.49
N THR A 116 -0.83 -33.56 -19.19
CA THR A 116 -1.21 -34.94 -18.88
C THR A 116 -1.64 -35.14 -17.42
N ARG A 117 -1.29 -34.23 -16.51
CA ARG A 117 -1.65 -34.34 -15.08
C ARG A 117 -2.75 -33.35 -14.71
N ARG A 118 -4.01 -33.80 -14.85
CA ARG A 118 -5.23 -33.00 -14.59
C ARG A 118 -5.25 -32.34 -13.20
N ARG A 119 -4.71 -33.02 -12.18
CA ARG A 119 -4.57 -32.49 -10.80
C ARG A 119 -3.56 -31.35 -10.69
N GLU A 120 -2.41 -31.46 -11.34
CA GLU A 120 -1.37 -30.42 -11.35
C GLU A 120 -1.81 -29.19 -12.15
N ARG A 121 -2.53 -29.41 -13.26
CA ARG A 121 -3.10 -28.32 -14.07
C ARG A 121 -4.22 -27.58 -13.35
N GLY A 122 -5.06 -28.30 -12.59
CA GLY A 122 -6.07 -27.69 -11.72
C GLY A 122 -5.47 -26.84 -10.60
N GLY A 123 -4.40 -27.32 -9.96
CA GLY A 123 -3.66 -26.55 -8.95
C GLY A 123 -3.01 -25.29 -9.53
N ALA A 124 -2.39 -25.39 -10.71
CA ALA A 124 -1.77 -24.24 -11.37
C ALA A 124 -2.81 -23.20 -11.84
N ALA A 125 -3.99 -23.65 -12.31
CA ALA A 125 -5.10 -22.76 -12.64
C ALA A 125 -5.65 -22.04 -11.39
N GLY A 126 -5.80 -22.77 -10.27
CA GLY A 126 -6.20 -22.17 -8.98
C GLY A 126 -5.20 -21.12 -8.49
N GLN A 127 -3.90 -21.38 -8.63
CA GLN A 127 -2.86 -20.38 -8.31
C GLN A 127 -2.93 -19.14 -9.18
N LEU A 128 -3.25 -19.28 -10.47
CA LEU A 128 -3.44 -18.14 -11.38
C LEU A 128 -4.67 -17.32 -10.99
N VAL A 129 -5.81 -17.96 -10.69
CA VAL A 129 -7.01 -17.26 -10.22
C VAL A 129 -6.73 -16.51 -8.92
N GLY A 130 -6.07 -17.16 -7.95
CA GLY A 130 -5.68 -16.51 -6.69
C GLY A 130 -4.72 -15.33 -6.90
N ALA A 131 -3.76 -15.46 -7.82
CA ALA A 131 -2.84 -14.38 -8.17
C ALA A 131 -3.55 -13.19 -8.84
N VAL A 132 -4.51 -13.46 -9.72
CA VAL A 132 -5.32 -12.42 -10.37
C VAL A 132 -6.22 -11.72 -9.35
N ALA A 133 -6.87 -12.47 -8.46
CA ALA A 133 -7.69 -11.90 -7.39
C ALA A 133 -6.86 -11.00 -6.46
N LEU A 134 -5.67 -11.45 -6.06
CA LEU A 134 -4.73 -10.65 -5.28
C LEU A 134 -4.28 -9.39 -6.05
N ALA A 135 -3.98 -9.51 -7.34
CA ALA A 135 -3.60 -8.37 -8.17
C ALA A 135 -4.72 -7.32 -8.25
N VAL A 136 -5.97 -7.73 -8.44
CA VAL A 136 -7.14 -6.83 -8.42
C VAL A 136 -7.24 -6.11 -7.08
N PHE A 137 -7.14 -6.85 -5.97
CA PHE A 137 -7.16 -6.26 -4.64
C PHE A 137 -6.06 -5.21 -4.44
N VAL A 138 -4.82 -5.54 -4.85
CA VAL A 138 -3.66 -4.64 -4.76
C VAL A 138 -3.85 -3.39 -5.61
N VAL A 139 -4.41 -3.51 -6.83
CA VAL A 139 -4.73 -2.36 -7.69
C VAL A 139 -5.79 -1.47 -7.05
N VAL A 140 -6.84 -2.05 -6.48
CA VAL A 140 -7.89 -1.29 -5.77
C VAL A 140 -7.30 -0.54 -4.57
N MET A 141 -6.46 -1.19 -3.76
CA MET A 141 -5.79 -0.53 -2.64
C MET A 141 -4.84 0.57 -3.10
N GLY A 142 -4.10 0.36 -4.18
CA GLY A 142 -3.26 1.38 -4.79
C GLY A 142 -4.06 2.58 -5.31
N ALA A 143 -5.23 2.35 -5.91
CA ALA A 143 -6.13 3.40 -6.35
C ALA A 143 -6.70 4.21 -5.16
N ILE A 144 -7.09 3.53 -4.07
CA ILE A 144 -7.54 4.19 -2.84
C ILE A 144 -6.43 5.08 -2.27
N ALA A 145 -5.19 4.57 -2.21
CA ALA A 145 -4.04 5.36 -1.77
C ALA A 145 -3.79 6.57 -2.69
N GLY A 146 -3.87 6.38 -4.01
CA GLY A 146 -3.76 7.47 -4.99
C GLY A 146 -4.82 8.55 -4.80
N THR A 147 -6.07 8.17 -4.58
CA THR A 147 -7.16 9.11 -4.27
C THR A 147 -6.85 9.89 -2.98
N GLY A 148 -6.39 9.21 -1.93
CA GLY A 148 -5.97 9.86 -0.69
C GLY A 148 -4.87 10.90 -0.91
N ALA A 149 -3.89 10.59 -1.76
CA ALA A 149 -2.83 11.53 -2.12
C ALA A 149 -3.34 12.78 -2.84
N VAL A 150 -4.27 12.61 -3.79
CA VAL A 150 -4.85 13.74 -4.54
C VAL A 150 -5.64 14.64 -3.60
N LEU A 151 -6.49 14.05 -2.76
CA LEU A 151 -7.35 14.80 -1.83
C LEU A 151 -6.53 15.59 -0.80
N GLN A 152 -5.44 15.01 -0.29
CA GLN A 152 -4.60 15.69 0.71
C GLN A 152 -3.58 16.65 0.09
N GLY A 153 -3.02 16.30 -1.07
CA GLY A 153 -1.88 16.98 -1.64
C GLY A 153 -2.24 18.14 -2.57
N ALA A 154 -3.33 18.05 -3.33
CA ALA A 154 -3.65 19.05 -4.35
C ALA A 154 -3.96 20.43 -3.74
N GLY A 155 -4.75 20.45 -2.65
CA GLY A 155 -5.05 21.67 -1.91
C GLY A 155 -3.80 22.28 -1.28
N ALA A 156 -3.00 21.45 -0.58
CA ALA A 156 -1.77 21.89 0.06
C ALA A 156 -0.72 22.40 -0.94
N ALA A 157 -0.59 21.76 -2.11
CA ALA A 157 0.34 22.20 -3.15
C ALA A 157 -0.11 23.52 -3.78
N ALA A 158 -1.41 23.70 -4.02
CA ALA A 158 -1.94 24.94 -4.54
C ALA A 158 -1.77 26.10 -3.55
N ASP A 159 -2.03 25.84 -2.27
CA ASP A 159 -1.90 26.85 -1.21
C ASP A 159 -0.44 27.20 -0.91
N ALA A 160 0.49 26.26 -1.10
CA ALA A 160 1.92 26.57 -1.06
C ALA A 160 2.36 27.56 -2.16
N VAL A 161 1.62 27.64 -3.27
CA VAL A 161 1.88 28.59 -4.36
C VAL A 161 1.09 29.88 -4.19
N ALA A 162 -0.19 29.79 -3.85
CA ALA A 162 -1.08 30.94 -3.73
C ALA A 162 -0.83 31.75 -2.44
N GLY A 163 -0.33 31.11 -1.40
CA GLY A 163 -0.17 31.71 -0.08
C GLY A 163 -1.46 31.73 0.73
N PRO A 164 -1.38 32.21 1.99
CA PRO A 164 -2.53 32.29 2.88
C PRO A 164 -3.42 33.50 2.57
N VAL A 165 -4.68 33.40 2.98
CA VAL A 165 -5.69 34.47 2.93
C VAL A 165 -5.95 34.96 4.35
N THR A 166 -6.22 36.26 4.49
CA THR A 166 -6.52 36.90 5.77
C THR A 166 -7.88 37.58 5.71
N ALA A 167 -8.74 37.31 6.68
CA ALA A 167 -10.06 37.93 6.80
C ALA A 167 -10.49 38.11 8.26
N GLU A 168 -11.48 38.97 8.48
CA GLU A 168 -12.13 39.10 9.78
C GLU A 168 -13.06 37.90 10.01
N ALA A 169 -12.93 37.28 11.17
CA ALA A 169 -13.74 36.14 11.56
C ALA A 169 -14.11 36.22 13.04
N ARG A 170 -15.21 35.56 13.40
CA ARG A 170 -15.63 35.38 14.79
C ARG A 170 -15.51 33.91 15.16
N PHE A 171 -14.93 33.62 16.32
CA PHE A 171 -14.93 32.26 16.85
C PHE A 171 -16.37 31.85 17.24
N ASP A 172 -16.80 30.67 16.81
CA ASP A 172 -18.13 30.13 17.11
C ASP A 172 -18.03 28.94 18.07
N SER A 173 -17.36 27.87 17.66
CA SER A 173 -17.35 26.63 18.42
C SER A 173 -16.07 25.81 18.20
N ALA A 174 -15.80 24.90 19.14
CA ALA A 174 -14.72 23.93 19.05
C ALA A 174 -15.31 22.53 19.24
N GLN A 175 -15.08 21.65 18.28
CA GLN A 175 -15.57 20.27 18.32
C GLN A 175 -14.39 19.31 18.29
N ALA A 176 -14.23 18.52 19.35
CA ALA A 176 -13.19 17.51 19.42
C ALA A 176 -13.65 16.21 18.73
N ASP A 177 -12.90 15.76 17.73
CA ASP A 177 -13.01 14.43 17.15
C ASP A 177 -11.88 13.54 17.69
N ARG A 178 -12.24 12.68 18.66
CA ARG A 178 -11.31 11.71 19.24
C ARG A 178 -11.53 10.34 18.61
N PRO A 179 -10.55 9.77 17.90
CA PRO A 179 -10.70 8.48 17.27
C PRO A 179 -10.97 7.39 18.32
N THR A 180 -12.07 6.66 18.16
CA THR A 180 -12.45 5.54 19.03
C THR A 180 -12.14 4.19 18.39
N GLY A 181 -11.97 3.15 19.22
CA GLY A 181 -11.80 1.77 18.76
C GLY A 181 -10.35 1.28 18.63
N ARG A 182 -10.18 0.13 17.96
CA ARG A 182 -8.96 -0.71 17.99
C ARG A 182 -7.74 -0.09 17.33
N PHE A 183 -7.92 0.90 16.45
CA PHE A 183 -6.85 1.56 15.70
C PHE A 183 -6.60 3.02 16.12
N ARG A 184 -7.07 3.42 17.31
CA ARG A 184 -6.90 4.79 17.82
C ARG A 184 -5.44 5.24 17.91
N ALA A 185 -4.49 4.30 18.10
CA ALA A 185 -3.07 4.62 18.22
C ALA A 185 -2.42 5.02 16.88
N LEU A 186 -3.11 4.82 15.75
CA LEU A 186 -2.60 5.15 14.41
C LEU A 186 -3.19 6.44 13.84
N ARG A 187 -4.09 7.10 14.58
CA ARG A 187 -4.66 8.40 14.22
C ARG A 187 -4.52 9.35 15.38
N GLN A 188 -4.15 10.58 15.07
CA GLN A 188 -4.10 11.62 16.07
C GLN A 188 -5.51 12.13 16.38
N ALA A 189 -5.77 12.48 17.64
CA ALA A 189 -6.99 13.20 18.01
C ALA A 189 -6.95 14.59 17.37
N ARG A 190 -8.09 15.04 16.84
CA ARG A 190 -8.21 16.36 16.22
C ARG A 190 -9.32 17.16 16.85
N VAL A 191 -9.17 18.46 16.79
CA VAL A 191 -10.18 19.43 17.20
C VAL A 191 -10.45 20.33 16.00
N ASP A 192 -11.72 20.41 15.63
CA ASP A 192 -12.20 21.32 14.61
C ASP A 192 -12.63 22.62 15.29
N LEU A 193 -11.90 23.69 15.01
CA LEU A 193 -12.30 25.04 15.41
C LEU A 193 -13.14 25.65 14.29
N VAL A 194 -14.36 26.08 14.62
CA VAL A 194 -15.30 26.70 13.70
C VAL A 194 -15.26 28.22 13.90
N PHE A 195 -14.95 28.92 12.81
CA PHE A 195 -14.95 30.37 12.72
C PHE A 195 -16.02 30.81 11.73
N VAL A 196 -16.77 31.86 12.03
CA VAL A 196 -17.67 32.51 11.08
C VAL A 196 -16.90 33.65 10.42
N VAL A 197 -16.57 33.48 9.14
CA VAL A 197 -15.88 34.50 8.34
C VAL A 197 -16.93 35.44 7.74
N ASP A 198 -16.71 36.75 7.86
CA ASP A 198 -17.62 37.74 7.32
C ASP A 198 -17.75 37.62 5.79
N GLY A 199 -18.96 37.30 5.32
CA GLY A 199 -19.28 37.17 3.89
C GLY A 199 -19.06 35.78 3.27
N GLU A 200 -18.42 34.84 3.97
CA GLU A 200 -18.19 33.47 3.46
C GLU A 200 -18.94 32.39 4.26
N GLY A 201 -19.25 32.66 5.54
CA GLY A 201 -19.96 31.72 6.41
C GLY A 201 -19.03 30.89 7.29
N PRO A 202 -19.48 29.72 7.79
CA PRO A 202 -18.72 28.93 8.74
C PRO A 202 -17.54 28.20 8.07
N LEU A 203 -16.35 28.40 8.63
CA LEU A 203 -15.08 27.78 8.27
C LEU A 203 -14.62 26.88 9.41
N ALA A 204 -14.51 25.57 9.15
CA ALA A 204 -13.96 24.60 10.10
C ALA A 204 -12.48 24.34 9.80
N LEU A 205 -11.62 24.54 10.79
CA LEU A 205 -10.18 24.30 10.71
C LEU A 205 -9.80 23.18 11.68
N SER A 206 -9.31 22.07 11.15
CA SER A 206 -8.89 20.91 11.93
C SER A 206 -7.44 21.02 12.38
N MET A 207 -7.18 20.87 13.67
CA MET A 207 -5.83 20.86 14.25
C MET A 207 -5.71 19.82 15.36
N THR A 208 -4.52 19.68 15.94
CA THR A 208 -4.32 18.77 17.07
C THR A 208 -4.92 19.34 18.35
N GLU A 209 -5.17 18.48 19.33
CA GLU A 209 -5.78 18.89 20.61
C GLU A 209 -4.91 19.91 21.36
N ASP A 210 -3.59 19.70 21.39
CA ASP A 210 -2.63 20.62 22.01
C ASP A 210 -2.59 22.00 21.31
N GLU A 211 -2.62 22.02 19.97
CA GLU A 211 -2.64 23.25 19.19
C GLU A 211 -3.96 24.02 19.39
N ALA A 212 -5.08 23.31 19.40
CA ALA A 212 -6.39 23.90 19.65
C ALA A 212 -6.46 24.52 21.05
N GLU A 213 -5.87 23.88 22.06
CA GLU A 213 -5.81 24.43 23.41
C GLU A 213 -5.01 25.75 23.46
N ASP A 214 -3.83 25.83 22.84
CA ASP A 214 -3.05 27.08 22.77
C ASP A 214 -3.85 28.20 22.09
N ILE A 215 -4.51 27.91 20.97
CA ILE A 215 -5.31 28.90 20.24
C ILE A 215 -6.53 29.35 21.06
N LEU A 216 -7.24 28.42 21.71
CA LEU A 216 -8.39 28.76 22.56
C LEU A 216 -7.97 29.61 23.76
N VAL A 217 -6.80 29.37 24.34
CA VAL A 217 -6.22 30.20 25.41
C VAL A 217 -5.95 31.62 24.90
N ARG A 218 -5.34 31.76 23.71
CA ARG A 218 -5.08 33.06 23.08
C ARG A 218 -6.39 33.81 22.75
N LEU A 219 -7.38 33.12 22.19
CA LEU A 219 -8.70 33.69 21.90
C LEU A 219 -9.38 34.19 23.17
N ARG A 220 -9.30 33.43 24.27
CA ARG A 220 -9.84 33.83 25.58
C ARG A 220 -9.10 35.06 26.14
N ALA A 221 -7.77 35.11 26.01
CA ALA A 221 -6.96 36.25 26.48
C ALA A 221 -7.29 37.56 25.75
N VAL A 222 -7.68 37.47 24.48
CA VAL A 222 -8.07 38.62 23.64
C VAL A 222 -9.53 39.05 23.87
N GLY A 223 -10.31 38.31 24.66
CA GLY A 223 -11.75 38.57 24.83
C GLY A 223 -12.57 38.22 23.58
N ALA A 224 -12.02 37.40 22.68
CA ALA A 224 -12.58 37.06 21.37
C ALA A 224 -13.85 36.19 21.42
N ALA A 225 -14.37 35.85 22.60
CA ALA A 225 -15.69 35.23 22.72
C ALA A 225 -16.79 36.16 22.14
N ASP A 226 -16.57 37.48 22.18
CA ASP A 226 -17.46 38.49 21.59
C ASP A 226 -16.80 39.41 20.54
N GLY A 227 -15.47 39.33 20.36
CA GLY A 227 -14.71 40.21 19.44
C GLY A 227 -14.34 39.53 18.11
N ALA A 228 -14.33 40.32 17.03
CA ALA A 228 -13.79 39.89 15.73
C ALA A 228 -12.26 39.72 15.80
N VAL A 229 -11.74 38.63 15.22
CA VAL A 229 -10.32 38.33 15.10
C VAL A 229 -9.87 38.37 13.65
N LEU A 230 -8.59 38.68 13.43
CA LEU A 230 -7.99 38.59 12.11
C LEU A 230 -7.48 37.15 11.92
N LEU A 231 -8.18 36.39 11.09
CA LEU A 231 -7.88 34.99 10.81
C LEU A 231 -7.05 34.88 9.54
N THR A 232 -5.91 34.21 9.59
CA THR A 232 -5.10 33.91 8.41
C THR A 232 -5.02 32.40 8.20
N TRP A 233 -5.44 31.91 7.03
CA TRP A 233 -5.53 30.47 6.74
C TRP A 233 -5.23 30.15 5.27
N TYR A 234 -4.96 28.86 5.01
CA TYR A 234 -4.79 28.29 3.68
C TYR A 234 -6.12 27.69 3.21
N PRO A 235 -6.79 28.29 2.20
CA PRO A 235 -8.20 28.02 1.91
C PRO A 235 -8.47 26.63 1.33
N ARG A 236 -7.56 26.07 0.50
CA ARG A 236 -7.75 24.76 -0.13
C ARG A 236 -7.29 23.62 0.76
N ALA A 237 -6.31 23.86 1.63
CA ALA A 237 -5.77 22.90 2.58
C ALA A 237 -6.57 22.89 3.89
N GLY A 238 -7.32 23.95 4.19
CA GLY A 238 -8.07 24.09 5.45
C GLY A 238 -7.15 24.19 6.67
N VAL A 239 -6.00 24.85 6.51
CA VAL A 239 -4.96 24.92 7.54
C VAL A 239 -4.89 26.33 8.10
N LEU A 240 -4.94 26.44 9.43
CA LEU A 240 -4.73 27.71 10.12
C LEU A 240 -3.28 28.16 10.01
N ALA A 241 -3.01 29.40 9.59
CA ALA A 241 -1.66 29.97 9.56
C ALA A 241 -1.39 30.89 10.75
N ALA A 242 -2.33 31.79 11.07
CA ALA A 242 -2.23 32.69 12.21
C ALA A 242 -3.60 33.18 12.69
N VAL A 243 -3.67 33.56 13.96
CA VAL A 243 -4.81 34.25 14.58
C VAL A 243 -4.26 35.47 15.31
N GLU A 244 -4.74 36.64 14.95
CA GLU A 244 -4.32 37.90 15.55
C GLU A 244 -5.51 38.68 16.11
N PRO A 245 -5.32 39.43 17.21
CA PRO A 245 -6.34 40.35 17.69
C PRO A 245 -6.59 41.45 16.66
N ARG A 246 -7.85 41.86 16.50
CA ARG A 246 -8.17 43.10 15.79
C ARG A 246 -7.68 44.27 16.63
N ALA A 247 -6.74 45.05 16.09
CA ALA A 247 -6.25 46.29 16.72
C ALA A 247 -7.29 47.41 16.69
#